data_AF-A0A350BQW8-F1
#
_entry.id   AF-A0A350BQW8-F1
#
_cell.length_a   1.000
_cell.length_b   1.000
_cell.length_c   1.000
_cell.angle_alpha   90.00
_cell.angle_beta   90.00
_cell.angle_gamma   90.00
#
_symmetry.space_group_name_H-M   'P 1'
#
loop_
_entity.id
_entity.type
_entity.pdbx_description
1 polymer ?
#
loop_
_entity_poly.entity_id
_entity_poly.type
_entity_poly.pdbx_seq_one_letter_code
_entity_poly.pdbx_strand_id
1 'polypeptide(L)' 'ADSLDTVELVMEFEKAFNIQIPDEDAEKISTVGDVTKYLGGKGIQ' A
#
# COMPACT_ATOMS: atom_id res chain seq x y z
N ALA A 1 -12.25 2.54 -15.74
CA ALA A 1 -11.28 2.12 -14.72
C ALA A 1 -11.90 2.51 -13.40
N ASP A 2 -12.93 1.76 -12.99
CA ASP A 2 -13.38 1.86 -11.62
C ASP A 2 -12.25 1.28 -10.79
N SER A 3 -11.65 2.14 -9.97
CA SER A 3 -10.67 1.74 -8.97
C SER A 3 -11.29 0.61 -8.17
N LEU A 4 -10.70 -0.58 -8.21
CA LEU A 4 -10.63 -1.36 -6.97
C LEU A 4 -10.12 -0.37 -5.93
N ASP A 5 -10.94 -0.05 -4.93
CA ASP A 5 -10.67 1.03 -3.99
C ASP A 5 -9.26 0.84 -3.44
N THR A 6 -8.31 1.70 -3.82
CA THR A 6 -6.89 1.58 -3.43
C THR A 6 -6.75 1.51 -1.90
N VAL A 7 -7.71 2.09 -1.20
CA VAL A 7 -7.95 1.99 0.24
C VAL A 7 -8.14 0.54 0.72
N GLU A 8 -8.94 -0.27 0.03
CA GLU A 8 -9.15 -1.69 0.37
C GLU A 8 -7.87 -2.51 0.14
N LEU A 9 -7.19 -2.26 -0.99
CA LEU A 9 -5.90 -2.90 -1.28
C LEU A 9 -4.87 -2.58 -0.19
N VAL A 10 -4.69 -1.30 0.15
CA VAL A 10 -3.75 -0.84 1.18
C VAL A 10 -4.08 -1.45 2.54
N MET A 11 -5.35 -1.46 2.96
CA MET A 11 -5.76 -2.08 4.23
C MET A 11 -5.44 -3.58 4.30
N GLU A 12 -5.59 -4.33 3.22
CA GLU A 12 -5.24 -5.76 3.21
C GLU A 12 -3.72 -5.95 3.26
N PHE A 13 -2.93 -5.08 2.61
CA PHE A 13 -1.48 -5.06 2.76
C PHE A 13 -1.04 -4.71 4.19
N GLU A 14 -1.67 -3.73 4.83
CA GLU A 14 -1.43 -3.36 6.21
C GLU A 14 -1.62 -4.54 7.16
N LYS A 15 -2.74 -5.28 7.00
CA LYS A 15 -3.00 -6.48 7.80
C LYS A 15 -2.04 -7.62 7.48
N ALA A 16 -1.77 -7.88 6.19
CA ALA A 16 -0.94 -9.01 5.76
C ALA A 16 0.52 -8.87 6.21
N PHE A 17 1.05 -7.65 6.18
CA PHE A 17 2.43 -7.34 6.58
C PHE A 17 2.52 -6.77 8.00
N ASN A 18 1.39 -6.61 8.71
CA ASN A 18 1.26 -5.97 10.01
C ASN A 18 1.97 -4.60 10.07
N ILE A 19 1.75 -3.81 9.03
CA ILE A 19 2.29 -2.45 8.86
C ILE A 19 1.17 -1.43 8.94
N GLN A 20 1.54 -0.16 9.11
CA GLN A 20 0.66 0.97 8.88
C GLN A 20 1.25 1.85 7.78
N ILE A 21 0.42 2.14 6.78
CA ILE A 21 0.71 3.05 5.69
C ILE A 21 -0.10 4.33 5.99
N PRO A 22 0.56 5.47 6.21
CA PRO A 22 -0.13 6.74 6.41
C PRO A 22 -1.02 7.07 5.22
N ASP A 23 -2.18 7.70 5.45
CA ASP A 23 -3.10 8.11 4.37
C ASP A 23 -2.38 8.95 3.30
N GLU A 24 -1.47 9.85 3.69
CA GLU A 24 -0.66 10.67 2.77
C GLU A 24 0.26 9.84 1.83
N ASP A 25 0.66 8.65 2.27
CA ASP A 25 1.44 7.71 1.46
C ASP A 25 0.52 6.78 0.66
N ALA A 26 -0.60 6.35 1.25
CA ALA A 26 -1.63 5.55 0.59
C ALA A 26 -2.24 6.31 -0.62
N GLU A 27 -2.45 7.63 -0.52
CA GLU A 27 -2.89 8.47 -1.62
C GLU A 27 -1.88 8.53 -2.78
N LYS A 28 -0.59 8.37 -2.49
CA LYS A 28 0.48 8.32 -3.52
C LYS A 28 0.62 6.92 -4.13
N ILE A 29 0.09 5.91 -3.46
CA ILE A 29 0.07 4.53 -3.93
C ILE A 29 -1.12 4.35 -4.86
N SER A 30 -0.84 4.40 -6.16
CA SER A 30 -1.87 4.21 -7.20
C SER A 30 -1.85 2.79 -7.76
N THR A 31 -0.74 2.07 -7.59
CA THR A 31 -0.53 0.76 -8.19
C THR A 31 0.14 -0.22 -7.23
N VAL A 32 0.01 -1.51 -7.51
CA VAL A 32 0.72 -2.58 -6.79
C VAL A 32 2.25 -2.39 -6.87
N GLY A 33 2.76 -1.77 -7.94
CA GLY A 33 4.17 -1.40 -8.09
C GLY A 33 4.62 -0.35 -7.07
N ASP A 34 3.75 0.60 -6.74
CA ASP A 34 4.04 1.63 -5.74
C ASP A 34 4.06 1.04 -4.33
N VAL A 35 3.13 0.13 -4.01
CA VAL A 35 3.12 -0.62 -2.74
C VAL A 35 4.42 -1.41 -2.56
N THR A 36 4.78 -2.23 -3.55
CA THR A 36 5.99 -3.06 -3.48
C THR A 36 7.26 -2.23 -3.33
N LYS A 37 7.32 -1.08 -3.99
CA LYS A 37 8.42 -0.11 -3.84
C LYS A 37 8.44 0.53 -2.44
N TYR A 38 7.27 0.87 -1.89
CA TYR A 38 7.14 1.41 -0.53
C TYR A 38 7.62 0.41 0.52
N LEU A 39 7.18 -0.85 0.42
CA LEU A 39 7.57 -1.95 1.30
C LEU A 39 9.07 -2.24 1.22
N GLY A 40 9.60 -2.35 0.00
CA GLY A 40 11.03 -2.61 -0.22
C GLY A 40 11.93 -1.48 0.30
N GLY A 41 11.47 -0.23 0.25
CA GLY A 41 12.20 0.91 0.82
C GLY A 41 12.28 0.92 2.35
N LYS A 42 11.30 0.32 3.04
CA LYS A 42 11.29 0.19 4.50
C LYS A 42 12.00 -1.07 5.03
N GLY A 43 12.50 -1.94 4.14
CA GLY A 43 13.22 -3.17 4.52
C GLY A 43 12.31 -4.28 5.05
N ILE A 44 11.01 -4.21 4.74
CA ILE A 44 10.03 -5.23 5.10
C ILE A 44 10.01 -6.23 3.93
N GLN A 45 10.68 -7.37 4.12
CA GLN A 45 10.68 -8.53 3.23
C GLN A 45 9.82 -9.64 3.82
#